data_AF-A0A7K6U7Z8-F1
#
_entry.id   AF-A0A7K6U7Z8-F1
#
_cell.length_a   1.000
_cell.length_b   1.000
_cell.length_c   1.000
_cell.angle_alpha   90.00
_cell.angle_beta   90.00
_cell.angle_gamma   90.00
#
_symmetry.space_group_name_H-M   'P 1'
#
loop_
_entity.id
_entity.type
_entity.pdbx_description
1 polymer ?
#
loop_
_entity_poly.entity_id
_entity_poly.type
_entity_poly.pdbx_seq_one_letter_code
_entity_poly.pdbx_strand_id
1 'polypeptide(L)'
;AGSFQDAGVIQCAYNLNFPLHAVPASAAQCPAWSAFSVSSPAVVLETVKQAEDRPDAVVVRLYEAHGSTVVAWLRTSLPVKEAMLCDLLERPDGQGCLLLEQQGLRLSFTPFRLLSVLLVLKQ
;
A
#
# COMPACT_ATOMS: atom_id res chain seq x y z
N ALA A 1 14.16 -2.82 27.63
CA ALA A 1 13.54 -4.02 27.05
C ALA A 1 12.55 -3.59 25.97
N GLY A 2 12.50 -4.29 24.84
CA GLY A 2 11.61 -4.02 23.70
C GLY A 2 11.80 -5.10 22.64
N SER A 3 10.78 -5.37 21.82
CA SER A 3 10.85 -6.35 20.73
C SER A 3 11.52 -5.76 19.48
N PHE A 4 11.92 -6.60 18.53
CA PHE A 4 12.43 -6.11 17.24
C PHE A 4 11.35 -5.36 16.45
N GLN A 5 10.09 -5.74 16.62
CA GLN A 5 8.94 -5.08 16.04
C GLN A 5 8.83 -3.62 16.55
N ASP A 6 8.98 -3.42 17.87
CA ASP A 6 8.93 -2.08 18.48
C ASP A 6 10.10 -1.19 18.02
N ALA A 7 11.25 -1.81 17.71
CA ALA A 7 12.43 -1.12 17.22
C ALA A 7 12.35 -0.71 15.74
N GLY A 8 11.30 -1.11 15.00
CA GLY A 8 11.11 -0.72 13.60
C GLY A 8 12.15 -1.27 12.64
N VAL A 9 12.83 -2.38 12.99
CA VAL A 9 13.99 -2.90 12.24
C VAL A 9 13.66 -3.21 10.77
N ILE A 10 12.42 -3.62 10.49
CA ILE A 10 11.93 -3.91 9.14
C ILE A 10 11.94 -2.63 8.29
N GLN A 11 11.35 -1.54 8.78
CA GLN A 11 11.36 -0.25 8.09
C GLN A 11 12.78 0.29 7.89
N CYS A 12 13.65 0.17 8.91
CA CYS A 12 15.05 0.57 8.79
C CYS A 12 15.79 -0.24 7.71
N ALA A 13 15.51 -1.54 7.59
CA ALA A 13 16.08 -2.38 6.54
C ALA A 13 15.61 -1.91 5.15
N TYR A 14 14.33 -1.57 4.96
CA TYR A 14 13.87 -0.99 3.70
C TYR A 14 14.58 0.34 3.40
N ASN A 15 14.63 1.27 4.36
CA ASN A 15 15.28 2.56 4.16
C ASN A 15 16.77 2.44 3.82
N LEU A 16 17.44 1.40 4.32
CA LEU A 16 18.83 1.11 3.99
C LEU A 16 19.00 0.57 2.57
N ASN A 17 18.07 -0.29 2.12
CA ASN A 17 18.16 -0.96 0.82
C ASN A 17 17.57 -0.15 -0.34
N PHE A 18 16.71 0.83 -0.07
CA PHE A 18 16.08 1.69 -1.06
C PHE A 18 16.55 3.15 -0.86
N PRO A 19 17.57 3.60 -1.60
CA PRO A 19 18.17 4.91 -1.39
C PRO A 19 17.18 6.04 -1.71
N LEU A 20 17.32 7.15 -0.99
CA LEU A 20 16.59 8.38 -1.30
C LEU A 20 17.05 8.94 -2.64
N HIS A 21 16.10 9.29 -3.51
CA HIS A 21 16.37 9.97 -4.76
C HIS A 21 16.14 11.47 -4.61
N ALA A 22 17.18 12.28 -4.88
CA ALA A 22 17.08 13.73 -4.92
C ALA A 22 17.00 14.20 -6.37
N VAL A 23 16.01 15.06 -6.67
CA VAL A 23 15.81 15.64 -8.00
C VAL A 23 15.76 17.17 -7.89
N PRO A 24 16.33 17.93 -8.85
CA PRO A 24 16.23 19.38 -8.85
C PRO A 24 14.75 19.82 -8.91
N ALA A 25 14.36 20.72 -8.01
CA ALA A 25 13.03 21.32 -8.04
C ALA A 25 12.99 22.51 -9.01
N SER A 26 11.95 22.59 -9.83
CA SER A 26 11.69 23.75 -10.72
C SER A 26 11.00 24.91 -9.99
N ALA A 27 10.35 24.63 -8.86
CA ALA A 27 9.66 25.61 -8.05
C ALA A 27 10.37 25.81 -6.70
N ALA A 28 10.35 27.04 -6.19
CA ALA A 28 10.93 27.36 -4.88
C ALA A 28 10.23 26.65 -3.70
N GLN A 29 9.00 26.20 -3.90
CA GLN A 29 8.21 25.46 -2.92
C GLN A 29 7.49 24.31 -3.61
N CYS A 30 7.78 23.08 -3.17
CA CYS A 30 6.98 21.90 -3.47
C CYS A 30 6.31 21.46 -2.16
N PRO A 31 4.97 21.43 -2.09
CA PRO A 31 4.29 20.91 -0.91
C PRO A 31 4.66 19.44 -0.72
N ALA A 32 4.84 19.03 0.53
CA ALA A 32 5.00 17.62 0.85
C ALA A 32 3.74 16.85 0.41
N TRP A 33 3.94 15.75 -0.30
CA TRP A 33 2.85 14.93 -0.83
C TRP A 33 3.16 13.44 -0.62
N SER A 34 2.13 12.67 -0.28
CA SER A 34 2.20 11.22 -0.19
C SER A 34 1.04 10.59 -0.93
N ALA A 35 1.36 9.70 -1.86
CA ALA A 35 0.37 8.93 -2.61
C ALA A 35 -0.40 7.95 -1.71
N PHE A 36 0.25 7.40 -0.68
CA PHE A 36 -0.28 6.34 0.17
C PHE A 36 0.09 6.50 1.64
N SER A 37 -0.75 5.96 2.52
CA SER A 37 -0.37 5.69 3.92
C SER A 37 -1.07 4.44 4.43
N VAL A 38 -0.40 3.73 5.33
CA VAL A 38 -0.91 2.50 5.97
C VAL A 38 -1.00 2.76 7.47
N SER A 39 -2.14 2.45 8.09
CA SER A 39 -2.39 2.82 9.49
C SER A 39 -1.69 1.95 10.54
N SER A 40 -1.14 0.80 10.14
CA SER A 40 -0.51 -0.16 11.05
C SER A 40 0.97 -0.34 10.69
N PRO A 41 1.90 -0.21 11.65
CA PRO A 41 3.31 -0.50 11.40
C PRO A 41 3.57 -1.98 11.12
N ALA A 42 2.63 -2.87 11.46
CA ALA A 42 2.73 -4.30 11.15
C ALA A 42 2.46 -4.63 9.68
N VAL A 43 1.98 -3.67 8.87
CA VAL A 43 1.65 -3.89 7.46
C VAL A 43 2.54 -3.02 6.59
N VAL A 44 3.27 -3.66 5.68
CA VAL A 44 4.19 -2.99 4.74
C VAL A 44 3.52 -2.88 3.38
N LEU A 45 3.50 -1.68 2.79
CA LEU A 45 3.17 -1.47 1.39
C LEU A 45 4.42 -1.77 0.55
N GLU A 46 4.43 -2.95 -0.07
CA GLU A 46 5.61 -3.51 -0.74
C GLU A 46 5.71 -3.10 -2.20
N THR A 47 4.58 -3.04 -2.91
CA THR A 47 4.58 -2.76 -4.34
C THR A 47 3.50 -1.75 -4.66
N VAL A 48 3.85 -0.79 -5.49
CA VAL A 48 2.92 0.07 -6.22
C VAL A 48 3.38 0.06 -7.67
N LYS A 49 2.52 -0.39 -8.58
CA LYS A 49 2.82 -0.39 -10.01
C LYS A 49 1.56 -0.18 -10.83
N GLN A 50 1.71 0.28 -12.07
CA GLN A 50 0.61 0.22 -13.03
C GLN A 50 0.23 -1.25 -13.29
N ALA A 51 -1.06 -1.52 -13.43
CA ALA A 51 -1.54 -2.83 -13.84
C ALA A 51 -1.11 -3.09 -15.29
N GLU A 52 -0.77 -4.34 -15.60
CA GLU A 52 -0.18 -4.70 -16.90
C GLU A 52 -1.19 -4.57 -18.03
N ASP A 53 -2.39 -5.12 -17.83
CA ASP A 53 -3.46 -5.15 -18.84
C ASP A 53 -4.51 -4.05 -18.63
N ARG A 54 -4.32 -3.16 -17.65
CA ARG A 54 -5.29 -2.11 -17.27
C ARG A 54 -4.60 -0.77 -17.04
N PRO A 55 -4.45 0.07 -18.08
CA PRO A 55 -3.73 1.34 -17.99
C PRO A 55 -4.34 2.33 -16.98
N ASP A 56 -5.64 2.20 -16.71
CA ASP A 56 -6.42 3.00 -15.76
C ASP A 56 -6.38 2.43 -14.32
N ALA A 57 -5.54 1.43 -14.05
CA ALA A 57 -5.45 0.80 -12.76
C ALA A 57 -4.02 0.73 -12.20
N VAL A 58 -3.95 0.76 -10.87
CA VAL A 58 -2.71 0.59 -10.10
C VAL A 58 -2.85 -0.64 -9.23
N VAL A 59 -1.87 -1.53 -9.28
CA VAL A 59 -1.75 -2.66 -8.36
C VAL A 59 -0.96 -2.22 -7.15
N VAL A 60 -1.52 -2.42 -5.96
CA VAL A 60 -0.84 -2.24 -4.69
C VAL A 60 -0.74 -3.57 -3.96
N ARG A 61 0.44 -3.92 -3.45
CA ARG A 61 0.67 -5.15 -2.68
C ARG A 61 1.12 -4.82 -1.28
N LEU A 62 0.46 -5.44 -0.31
CA LEU A 62 0.74 -5.25 1.11
C LEU A 62 0.90 -6.58 1.79
N TYR A 63 1.81 -6.67 2.75
CA TYR A 63 1.95 -7.85 3.59
C TYR A 63 2.01 -7.50 5.06
N GLU A 64 1.57 -8.44 5.90
CA GLU A 64 1.73 -8.38 7.35
C GLU A 64 3.12 -8.93 7.74
N ALA A 65 3.90 -8.13 8.47
CA ALA A 65 5.32 -8.36 8.68
C ALA A 65 5.65 -8.84 10.11
N HIS A 66 4.71 -8.73 11.05
CA HIS A 66 4.96 -8.97 12.47
C HIS A 66 4.49 -10.36 12.95
N GLY A 67 3.83 -11.15 12.09
CA GLY A 67 3.26 -12.44 12.46
C GLY A 67 1.97 -12.31 13.26
N SER A 68 1.23 -11.21 13.07
CA SER A 68 0.02 -10.85 13.83
C SER A 68 -1.26 -10.87 12.98
N THR A 69 -2.41 -10.97 13.64
CA THR A 69 -3.72 -10.72 13.00
C THR A 69 -4.07 -9.26 13.21
N VAL A 70 -4.23 -8.49 12.13
CA VAL A 70 -4.45 -7.04 12.22
C VAL A 70 -5.37 -6.54 11.11
N VAL A 71 -6.15 -5.51 11.44
CA VAL A 71 -6.88 -4.70 10.45
C VAL A 71 -6.10 -3.42 10.22
N ALA A 72 -5.78 -3.12 8.97
CA ALA A 72 -5.08 -1.91 8.57
C ALA A 72 -5.92 -1.11 7.56
N TRP A 73 -5.78 0.21 7.62
CA TRP A 73 -6.37 1.12 6.65
C TRP A 73 -5.31 1.53 5.64
N LEU A 74 -5.59 1.27 4.36
CA LEU A 74 -4.84 1.83 3.25
C LEU A 74 -5.53 3.11 2.79
N ARG A 75 -4.83 4.24 2.91
CA ARG A 75 -5.28 5.53 2.40
C ARG A 75 -4.50 5.87 1.14
N THR A 76 -5.15 6.56 0.22
CA THR A 76 -4.51 7.08 -0.97
C THR A 76 -5.06 8.44 -1.35
N SER A 77 -4.20 9.30 -1.90
CA SER A 77 -4.61 10.56 -2.53
C SER A 77 -4.93 10.39 -4.03
N LEU A 78 -4.77 9.18 -4.57
CA LEU A 78 -5.13 8.88 -5.95
C LEU A 78 -6.65 8.90 -6.12
N PRO A 79 -7.16 9.33 -7.29
CA PRO A 79 -8.60 9.42 -7.53
C PRO A 79 -9.20 8.04 -7.79
N VAL A 80 -9.29 7.19 -6.77
CA VAL A 80 -9.82 5.83 -6.91
C VAL A 80 -11.32 5.87 -7.18
N LYS A 81 -11.74 5.13 -8.21
CA LYS A 81 -13.14 4.86 -8.54
C LYS A 81 -13.61 3.57 -7.86
N GLU A 82 -12.82 2.50 -8.00
CA GLU A 82 -13.14 1.16 -7.51
C GLU A 82 -11.86 0.48 -7.00
N ALA A 83 -11.99 -0.40 -6.02
CA ALA A 83 -10.89 -1.20 -5.50
C ALA A 83 -11.34 -2.66 -5.37
N MET A 84 -10.50 -3.62 -5.72
CA MET A 84 -10.83 -5.04 -5.63
C MET A 84 -9.60 -5.86 -5.24
N LEU A 85 -9.80 -6.95 -4.51
CA LEU A 85 -8.74 -7.91 -4.28
C LEU A 85 -8.43 -8.66 -5.58
N CYS A 86 -7.16 -8.98 -5.76
CA CYS A 86 -6.68 -9.75 -6.90
C CYS A 86 -5.57 -10.71 -6.49
N ASP A 87 -5.30 -11.69 -7.35
CA ASP A 87 -4.14 -12.55 -7.19
C ASP A 87 -2.84 -11.89 -7.71
N LEU A 88 -1.73 -12.62 -7.66
CA LEU A 88 -0.44 -12.11 -8.11
C LEU A 88 -0.39 -11.83 -9.63
N LEU A 89 -1.29 -12.43 -10.40
CA LEU A 89 -1.48 -12.22 -11.83
C LEU A 89 -2.55 -11.14 -12.12
N GLU A 90 -2.92 -10.34 -11.11
CA GLU A 90 -3.84 -9.19 -11.24
C GLU A 90 -5.28 -9.58 -11.59
N ARG A 91 -5.62 -10.87 -11.44
CA ARG A 91 -6.96 -11.37 -11.71
C ARG A 91 -7.83 -11.13 -10.48
N PRO A 92 -8.97 -10.43 -10.60
CA PRO A 92 -9.88 -10.21 -9.47
C PRO A 92 -10.34 -11.53 -8.87
N ASP A 93 -10.43 -11.60 -7.53
CA ASP A 93 -10.74 -12.82 -6.80
C ASP A 93 -12.23 -13.21 -6.79
N GLY A 94 -13.08 -12.41 -7.45
CA GLY A 94 -14.52 -12.62 -7.54
C GLY A 94 -15.31 -12.21 -6.30
N GLN A 95 -14.67 -11.68 -5.24
CA GLN A 95 -15.36 -11.21 -4.03
C GLN A 95 -16.03 -9.85 -4.20
N GLY A 96 -15.88 -9.23 -5.38
CA GLY A 96 -16.44 -7.92 -5.70
C GLY A 96 -15.53 -6.77 -5.27
N CYS A 97 -16.09 -5.56 -5.25
CA CYS A 97 -15.36 -4.36 -4.88
C CYS A 97 -15.26 -4.20 -3.36
N LEU A 98 -14.08 -3.80 -2.89
CA LEU A 98 -13.86 -3.31 -1.54
C LEU A 98 -14.58 -1.98 -1.35
N LEU A 99 -15.17 -1.79 -0.18
CA LEU A 99 -15.79 -0.52 0.19
C LEU A 99 -14.71 0.54 0.42
N LEU A 100 -14.79 1.65 -0.32
CA LEU A 100 -13.96 2.82 -0.09
C LEU A 100 -14.65 3.75 0.92
N GLU A 101 -14.19 3.72 2.17
CA GLU A 101 -14.72 4.54 3.24
C GLU A 101 -13.97 5.89 3.35
N GLN A 102 -14.49 6.81 4.17
CA GLN A 102 -13.83 8.09 4.45
C GLN A 102 -12.40 7.92 4.99
N GLN A 103 -12.16 6.83 5.75
CA GLN A 103 -10.87 6.53 6.33
C GLN A 103 -9.92 5.79 5.37
N GLY A 104 -10.37 5.36 4.19
CA GLY A 104 -9.62 4.58 3.21
C GLY A 104 -10.21 3.18 2.97
N LEU A 105 -9.37 2.26 2.47
CA LEU A 105 -9.71 0.85 2.27
C LEU A 105 -9.36 0.05 3.53
N ARG A 106 -10.34 -0.68 4.06
CA ARG A 106 -10.16 -1.56 5.23
C ARG A 106 -9.66 -2.94 4.79
N LEU A 107 -8.46 -3.31 5.21
CA LEU A 107 -7.80 -4.58 4.84
C LEU A 107 -7.55 -5.43 6.10
N SER A 108 -7.89 -6.71 6.04
CA SER A 108 -7.72 -7.65 7.16
C SER A 108 -6.64 -8.69 6.86
N PHE A 109 -5.64 -8.75 7.74
CA PHE A 109 -4.49 -9.61 7.61
C PHE A 109 -4.49 -10.66 8.72
N THR A 110 -4.15 -11.90 8.35
CA THR A 110 -3.67 -12.95 9.25
C THR A 110 -2.13 -12.92 9.26
N PRO A 111 -1.46 -13.64 10.19
CA PRO A 111 -0.01 -13.65 10.27
C PRO A 111 0.65 -13.93 8.91
N PHE A 112 1.57 -13.06 8.49
CA PHE A 112 2.35 -13.15 7.25
C PHE A 112 1.52 -13.16 5.95
N ARG A 113 0.26 -12.70 6.01
CA ARG A 113 -0.60 -12.65 4.83
C ARG A 113 -0.14 -11.57 3.85
N LEU A 114 -0.09 -11.93 2.57
CA LEU A 114 0.04 -11.01 1.44
C LEU A 114 -1.34 -10.73 0.83
N LEU A 115 -1.63 -9.47 0.53
CA LEU A 115 -2.80 -9.04 -0.23
C LEU A 115 -2.37 -8.19 -1.43
N SER A 116 -2.98 -8.43 -2.58
CA SER A 116 -2.89 -7.54 -3.75
C SER A 116 -4.24 -6.88 -3.97
N VAL A 117 -4.24 -5.56 -4.12
CA VAL A 117 -5.43 -4.76 -4.41
C VAL A 117 -5.23 -4.07 -5.75
N LEU A 118 -6.21 -4.23 -6.63
CA LEU A 118 -6.31 -3.48 -7.88
C LEU A 118 -7.14 -2.22 -7.62
N LEU A 119 -6.53 -1.05 -7.81
CA LEU A 119 -7.17 0.27 -7.68
C LEU A 119 -7.47 0.82 -9.07
N VAL A 120 -8.74 0.85 -9.45
CA VAL A 120 -9.20 1.46 -10.70
C VAL A 120 -9.36 2.96 -10.46
N LEU A 121 -8.71 3.79 -11.27
CA LEU A 121 -8.70 5.25 -11.13
C LEU A 121 -9.85 5.90 -11.92
N LYS A 122 -10.26 7.09 -11.51
CA LYS A 122 -11.14 7.96 -12.29
C LYS A 122 -10.35 8.51 -13.48
N GLN A 123 -10.96 8.50 -14.65
CA GLN A 123 -10.46 9.18 -15.85
C GLN A 123 -10.57 10.70 -15.72
#